data_AF-A0A966MUJ7-F1
#
_entry.id   AF-A0A966MUJ7-F1
#
_cell.length_a   1.000
_cell.length_b   1.000
_cell.length_c   1.000
_cell.angle_alpha   90.00
_cell.angle_beta   90.00
_cell.angle_gamma   90.00
#
_symmetry.space_group_name_H-M   'P 1'
#
loop_
_entity.id
_entity.type
_entity.pdbx_description
1 polymer ?
#
loop_
_entity_poly.entity_id
_entity_poly.type
_entity_poly.pdbx_seq_one_letter_code
_entity_poly.pdbx_strand_id
1 'polypeptide(L)'
;MPPCENAVMGTRASATTSAAGQGADPAPPAHVLIVGGSTADWDGLGRSAWIERRRSFAERGSQLGVEWLTLRPYAADGSPGLAGRVPPEADAGPVRFVTESVGTCTLIVDPAADGRERFAGAMRALGDGPVNEASVAGVLYEPADVEPDLVLILGPADRLPPSLVWELAYAELVFAEVVWADLRPEHLEDAVAEYAGRRRRFGGLDA
;
A
#
# COMPACT_ATOMS: atom_id res chain seq x y z
N MET A 1 -64.27 -28.57 -40.34
CA MET A 1 -63.07 -27.70 -40.22
C MET A 1 -62.22 -28.26 -39.08
N PRO A 2 -60.97 -28.68 -39.33
CA PRO A 2 -60.06 -29.12 -38.28
C PRO A 2 -59.35 -27.91 -37.64
N PRO A 3 -58.69 -28.10 -36.49
CA PRO A 3 -57.45 -27.35 -36.26
C PRO A 3 -56.26 -28.26 -35.90
N CYS A 4 -55.21 -28.04 -36.67
CA CYS A 4 -53.77 -27.99 -36.38
C CYS A 4 -53.18 -28.80 -35.21
N GLU A 5 -52.32 -29.74 -35.59
CA GLU A 5 -51.19 -30.28 -34.82
C GLU A 5 -50.25 -29.18 -34.32
N ASN A 6 -49.68 -29.39 -33.13
CA ASN A 6 -48.45 -28.74 -32.68
C ASN A 6 -47.50 -29.82 -32.13
N ALA A 7 -46.35 -29.92 -32.78
CA ALA A 7 -45.20 -30.71 -32.36
C ALA A 7 -44.44 -29.99 -31.22
N VAL A 8 -44.00 -30.74 -30.21
CA VAL A 8 -42.84 -30.34 -29.39
C VAL A 8 -41.93 -31.55 -29.18
N MET A 9 -40.67 -31.32 -29.50
CA MET A 9 -39.56 -32.24 -29.61
C MET A 9 -38.76 -32.28 -28.30
N GLY A 10 -38.41 -33.50 -27.87
CA GLY A 10 -37.13 -33.88 -27.26
C GLY A 10 -36.62 -33.14 -26.01
N THR A 11 -36.73 -33.78 -24.85
CA THR A 11 -35.88 -33.48 -23.68
C THR A 11 -34.66 -34.41 -23.71
N ARG A 12 -33.48 -33.90 -24.11
CA ARG A 12 -32.18 -34.51 -23.81
C ARG A 12 -31.59 -33.82 -22.60
N ALA A 13 -31.43 -34.56 -21.51
CA ALA A 13 -30.68 -34.12 -20.34
C ALA A 13 -29.19 -34.07 -20.70
N SER A 14 -28.62 -32.86 -20.71
CA SER A 14 -27.16 -32.67 -20.75
C SER A 14 -26.64 -32.67 -19.32
N ALA A 15 -25.78 -33.65 -19.00
CA ALA A 15 -24.99 -33.66 -17.79
C ALA A 15 -23.85 -32.64 -17.93
N THR A 16 -23.88 -31.59 -17.10
CA THR A 16 -22.78 -30.64 -17.00
C THR A 16 -21.77 -31.16 -15.98
N THR A 17 -20.65 -31.68 -16.48
CA THR A 17 -19.44 -31.94 -15.68
C THR A 17 -18.85 -30.60 -15.25
N SER A 18 -18.86 -30.33 -13.94
CA SER A 18 -18.16 -29.20 -13.33
C SER A 18 -16.65 -29.47 -13.38
N ALA A 19 -15.94 -28.70 -14.21
CA ALA A 19 -14.50 -28.58 -14.12
C ALA A 19 -14.21 -27.57 -12.99
N ALA A 20 -13.58 -28.04 -11.92
CA ALA A 20 -13.03 -27.19 -10.87
C ALA A 20 -12.05 -26.19 -11.50
N GLY A 21 -12.39 -24.90 -11.42
CA GLY A 21 -11.49 -23.82 -11.83
C GLY A 21 -10.23 -23.86 -10.98
N GLN A 22 -9.08 -24.02 -11.63
CA GLN A 22 -7.80 -23.67 -11.04
C GLN A 22 -7.85 -22.16 -10.76
N GLY A 23 -7.94 -21.78 -9.50
CA GLY A 23 -7.94 -20.38 -9.09
C GLY A 23 -6.62 -19.75 -9.54
N ALA A 24 -6.70 -18.66 -10.30
CA ALA A 24 -5.53 -17.83 -10.58
C ALA A 24 -4.93 -17.39 -9.23
N ASP A 25 -3.61 -17.39 -9.12
CA ASP A 25 -2.94 -16.78 -7.97
C ASP A 25 -3.44 -15.34 -7.82
N PRO A 26 -3.73 -14.88 -6.59
CA PRO A 26 -4.19 -13.53 -6.37
C PRO A 26 -3.15 -12.53 -6.88
N ALA A 27 -3.61 -11.47 -7.54
CA ALA A 27 -2.74 -10.41 -8.01
C ALA A 27 -1.93 -9.80 -6.84
N PRO A 28 -0.66 -9.42 -7.06
CA PRO A 28 0.14 -8.76 -6.03
C PRO A 28 -0.50 -7.42 -5.63
N PRO A 29 -0.19 -6.90 -4.42
CA PRO A 29 -0.62 -5.57 -4.03
C PRO A 29 0.02 -4.54 -4.97
N ALA A 30 -0.79 -3.64 -5.53
CA ALA A 30 -0.29 -2.59 -6.42
C ALA A 30 0.55 -1.58 -5.63
N HIS A 31 0.12 -1.24 -4.42
CA HIS A 31 0.82 -0.34 -3.53
C HIS A 31 1.02 -0.93 -2.14
N VAL A 32 2.29 -1.00 -1.70
CA VAL A 32 2.69 -1.40 -0.35
C VAL A 32 3.24 -0.19 0.41
N LEU A 33 2.75 0.06 1.62
CA LEU A 33 3.26 1.06 2.54
C LEU A 33 3.97 0.38 3.72
N ILE A 34 5.27 0.59 3.86
CA ILE A 34 6.05 0.13 5.02
C ILE A 34 6.17 1.28 6.02
N VAL A 35 5.68 1.05 7.24
CA VAL A 35 5.80 2.01 8.35
C VAL A 35 6.74 1.47 9.41
N GLY A 36 7.83 2.18 9.69
CA GLY A 36 8.79 1.74 10.69
C GLY A 36 9.96 2.69 10.94
N GLY A 37 10.49 2.61 12.15
CA GLY A 37 11.57 3.47 12.63
C GLY A 37 11.08 4.86 13.04
N SER A 38 11.78 5.45 14.00
CA SER A 38 11.65 6.86 14.34
C SER A 38 12.35 7.75 13.32
N THR A 39 12.04 9.04 13.34
CA THR A 39 12.79 10.03 12.55
C THR A 39 14.28 10.04 12.87
N ALA A 40 14.65 9.80 14.14
CA ALA A 40 16.05 9.68 14.55
C ALA A 40 16.74 8.45 13.96
N ASP A 41 16.03 7.32 13.84
CA ASP A 41 16.57 6.12 13.19
C ASP A 41 16.83 6.35 11.69
N TRP A 42 15.97 7.13 11.05
CA TRP A 42 16.08 7.52 9.65
C TRP A 42 17.25 8.49 9.43
N ASP A 43 17.41 9.49 10.31
CA ASP A 43 18.52 10.44 10.30
C ASP A 43 19.88 9.78 10.59
N GLY A 44 19.87 8.74 11.44
CA GLY A 44 21.05 7.97 11.78
C GLY A 44 21.55 7.08 10.64
N LEU A 45 20.72 6.81 9.63
CA LEU A 45 21.10 6.01 8.49
C LEU A 45 21.98 6.84 7.54
N GLY A 46 23.25 6.44 7.39
CA GLY A 46 24.19 7.15 6.52
C GLY A 46 23.79 7.09 5.04
N ARG A 47 24.26 8.07 4.25
CA ARG A 47 23.92 8.20 2.81
C ARG A 47 24.06 6.88 2.02
N SER A 48 25.19 6.18 2.16
CA SER A 48 25.41 4.93 1.41
C SER A 48 24.40 3.84 1.80
N ALA A 49 24.06 3.74 3.08
CA ALA A 49 23.07 2.78 3.56
C ALA A 49 21.66 3.15 3.08
N TRP A 50 21.32 4.43 2.97
CA TRP A 50 20.07 4.89 2.33
C TRP A 50 20.02 4.49 0.85
N ILE A 51 21.09 4.74 0.08
CA ILE A 51 21.15 4.37 -1.34
C ILE A 51 20.96 2.85 -1.51
N GLU A 52 21.68 2.05 -0.73
CA GLU A 52 21.58 0.59 -0.78
C GLU A 52 20.18 0.10 -0.38
N ARG A 53 19.62 0.64 0.70
CA ARG A 53 18.28 0.29 1.17
C ARG A 53 17.23 0.59 0.12
N ARG A 54 17.18 1.81 -0.42
CA ARG A 54 16.19 2.20 -1.44
C ARG A 54 16.25 1.28 -2.65
N ARG A 55 17.46 1.03 -3.16
CA ARG A 55 17.67 0.14 -4.30
C ARG A 55 17.22 -1.29 -4.01
N SER A 56 17.63 -1.88 -2.90
CA SER A 56 17.29 -3.25 -2.55
C SER A 56 15.78 -3.47 -2.38
N PHE A 57 15.08 -2.48 -1.82
CA PHE A 57 13.62 -2.53 -1.67
C PHE A 57 12.89 -2.31 -2.99
N ALA A 58 13.33 -1.37 -3.83
CA ALA A 58 12.76 -1.18 -5.16
C ALA A 58 12.96 -2.42 -6.05
N GLU A 59 14.15 -3.03 -6.01
CA GLU A 59 14.45 -4.29 -6.71
C GLU A 59 13.53 -5.42 -6.25
N ARG A 60 13.36 -5.61 -4.93
CA ARG A 60 12.46 -6.64 -4.40
C ARG A 60 11.00 -6.34 -4.71
N GLY A 61 10.56 -5.09 -4.61
CA GLY A 61 9.21 -4.67 -5.00
C GLY A 61 8.90 -5.02 -6.46
N SER A 62 9.84 -4.73 -7.37
CA SER A 62 9.67 -5.08 -8.79
C SER A 62 9.61 -6.59 -9.03
N GLN A 63 10.40 -7.38 -8.29
CA GLN A 63 10.36 -8.86 -8.36
C GLN A 63 9.02 -9.42 -7.87
N LEU A 64 8.40 -8.77 -6.90
CA LEU A 64 7.10 -9.15 -6.33
C LEU A 64 5.91 -8.62 -7.12
N GLY A 65 6.13 -7.84 -8.19
CA GLY A 65 5.07 -7.23 -8.98
C GLY A 65 4.37 -6.05 -8.29
N VAL A 66 5.00 -5.47 -7.27
CA VAL A 66 4.53 -4.24 -6.61
C VAL A 66 4.87 -3.04 -7.48
N GLU A 67 3.88 -2.21 -7.79
CA GLU A 67 4.07 -0.99 -8.59
C GLU A 67 4.60 0.16 -7.74
N TRP A 68 4.03 0.33 -6.54
CA TRP A 68 4.35 1.42 -5.63
C TRP A 68 4.79 0.91 -4.26
N LEU A 69 5.94 1.38 -3.79
CA LEU A 69 6.45 1.01 -2.47
C LEU A 69 6.78 2.26 -1.67
N THR A 70 5.97 2.59 -0.67
CA THR A 70 6.21 3.75 0.20
C THR A 70 6.89 3.34 1.49
N LEU A 71 7.98 4.00 1.87
CA LEU A 71 8.57 3.94 3.20
C LEU A 71 8.14 5.16 4.00
N ARG A 72 7.75 4.98 5.26
CA ARG A 72 7.39 6.09 6.16
C ARG A 72 7.86 5.83 7.61
N PRO A 73 8.41 6.83 8.32
CA PRO A 73 8.70 6.70 9.74
C PRO A 73 7.41 6.80 10.56
N TYR A 74 7.51 6.52 11.86
CA TYR A 74 6.48 6.91 12.83
C TYR A 74 7.03 7.94 13.81
N ALA A 75 6.16 8.83 14.29
CA ALA A 75 6.48 9.70 15.42
C ALA A 75 6.43 8.87 16.72
N ALA A 76 7.58 8.62 17.34
CA ALA A 76 7.68 7.78 18.54
C ALA A 76 6.99 8.39 19.78
N ASP A 77 6.84 9.71 19.84
CA ASP A 77 6.56 10.41 21.11
C ASP A 77 5.97 11.81 20.97
N GLY A 78 5.43 12.17 19.80
CA GLY A 78 4.97 13.55 19.56
C GLY A 78 6.10 14.55 19.37
N SER A 79 7.34 14.08 19.19
CA SER A 79 8.41 14.88 18.57
C SER A 79 7.89 15.51 17.29
N PRO A 80 8.10 16.81 17.05
CA PRO A 80 7.63 17.48 15.84
C PRO A 80 8.13 16.68 14.63
N GLY A 81 7.20 16.13 13.85
CA GLY A 81 7.51 15.23 12.75
C GLY A 81 8.43 15.95 11.78
N LEU A 82 9.67 15.45 11.61
CA LEU A 82 10.66 15.88 10.61
C LEU A 82 10.64 17.36 10.20
N ALA A 83 10.35 18.26 11.15
CA ALA A 83 10.24 19.69 10.92
C ALA A 83 11.66 20.23 10.69
N GLY A 84 12.14 20.08 9.45
CA GLY A 84 13.35 20.71 8.96
C GLY A 84 14.53 19.82 8.57
N ARG A 85 14.42 18.49 8.45
CA ARG A 85 15.52 17.63 7.94
C ARG A 85 15.08 16.57 6.93
N VAL A 86 14.36 17.06 5.94
CA VAL A 86 14.17 16.42 4.65
C VAL A 86 15.55 15.94 4.11
N PRO A 87 15.69 14.72 3.56
CA PRO A 87 16.86 14.39 2.76
C PRO A 87 17.11 15.53 1.75
N PRO A 88 18.34 16.04 1.59
CA PRO A 88 18.59 17.24 0.78
C PRO A 88 18.11 17.13 -0.67
N GLU A 89 17.77 15.93 -1.13
CA GLU A 89 17.26 15.59 -2.45
C GLU A 89 15.72 15.53 -2.58
N ALA A 90 14.91 15.77 -1.53
CA ALA A 90 13.44 15.64 -1.66
C ALA A 90 12.79 16.83 -2.38
N ASP A 91 11.84 16.52 -3.25
CA ASP A 91 11.14 17.50 -4.09
C ASP A 91 10.34 18.50 -3.23
N ALA A 92 10.31 19.76 -3.70
CA ALA A 92 9.60 20.84 -3.05
C ALA A 92 8.09 20.78 -3.35
N GLY A 93 7.38 19.86 -2.69
CA GLY A 93 5.92 19.70 -2.71
C GLY A 93 5.25 19.86 -1.34
N PRO A 94 3.90 19.83 -1.27
CA PRO A 94 3.15 19.87 -0.01
C PRO A 94 3.38 18.61 0.83
N VAL A 95 3.59 17.47 0.18
CA VAL A 95 4.23 16.27 0.73
C VAL A 95 5.62 16.23 0.11
N ARG A 96 6.66 16.18 0.96
CA ARG A 96 8.04 16.06 0.48
C ARG A 96 8.36 14.60 0.38
N PHE A 97 8.81 14.13 -0.78
CA PHE A 97 9.23 12.74 -0.92
C PHE A 97 10.44 12.65 -1.85
N VAL A 98 11.12 11.51 -1.79
CA VAL A 98 12.13 11.13 -2.79
C VAL A 98 11.65 9.87 -3.48
N THR A 99 11.71 9.83 -4.80
CA THR A 99 11.40 8.62 -5.56
C THR A 99 12.65 7.92 -6.08
N GLU A 100 12.56 6.60 -6.22
CA GLU A 100 13.55 5.78 -6.91
C GLU A 100 12.82 4.64 -7.63
N SER A 101 12.97 4.55 -8.95
CA SER A 101 12.32 3.50 -9.74
C SER A 101 13.33 2.42 -10.14
N VAL A 102 12.97 1.16 -9.93
CA VAL A 102 13.71 -0.01 -10.42
C VAL A 102 12.72 -0.98 -11.06
N GLY A 103 12.94 -1.32 -12.33
CA GLY A 103 12.02 -2.17 -13.08
C GLY A 103 10.63 -1.55 -13.15
N THR A 104 9.63 -2.27 -12.63
CA THR A 104 8.23 -1.83 -12.56
C THR A 104 7.85 -1.17 -11.24
N CYS A 105 8.75 -1.18 -10.25
CA CYS A 105 8.47 -0.63 -8.92
C CYS A 105 9.05 0.77 -8.77
N THR A 106 8.22 1.69 -8.28
CA THR A 106 8.66 3.01 -7.82
C THR A 106 8.58 3.07 -6.30
N LEU A 107 9.76 3.21 -5.69
CA LEU A 107 9.91 3.45 -4.27
C LEU A 107 9.67 4.93 -3.97
N ILE A 108 8.88 5.22 -2.94
CA ILE A 108 8.64 6.55 -2.38
C ILE A 108 9.19 6.57 -0.96
N VAL A 109 10.04 7.56 -0.66
CA VAL A 109 10.48 7.83 0.72
C VAL A 109 9.72 9.04 1.21
N ASP A 110 8.72 8.81 2.06
CA ASP A 110 7.89 9.84 2.71
C ASP A 110 8.40 10.10 4.14
N PRO A 111 9.06 11.24 4.42
CA PRO A 111 9.58 11.60 5.73
C PRO A 111 8.48 12.01 6.73
N ALA A 112 7.21 12.09 6.33
CA ALA A 112 6.14 12.55 7.22
C ALA A 112 5.83 11.52 8.33
N ALA A 113 6.34 11.79 9.53
CA ALA A 113 6.16 10.92 10.71
C ALA A 113 4.81 11.10 11.43
N ASP A 114 4.15 12.24 11.23
CA ASP A 114 2.84 12.56 11.81
C ASP A 114 1.76 12.58 10.72
N GLY A 115 0.85 11.61 10.78
CA GLY A 115 -0.22 11.47 9.79
C GLY A 115 -1.28 12.57 9.89
N ARG A 116 -1.45 13.20 11.06
CA ARG A 116 -2.38 14.32 11.25
C ARG A 116 -1.82 15.60 10.64
N GLU A 117 -0.53 15.86 10.85
CA GLU A 117 0.15 17.00 10.21
C GLU A 117 0.14 16.82 8.68
N ARG A 118 0.45 15.61 8.20
CA ARG A 118 0.38 15.25 6.79
C ARG A 118 -1.00 15.48 6.20
N PHE A 119 -2.05 15.01 6.90
CA PHE A 119 -3.43 15.24 6.48
C PHE A 119 -3.79 16.72 6.44
N ALA A 120 -3.43 17.49 7.47
CA ALA A 120 -3.63 18.93 7.48
C ALA A 120 -2.88 19.64 6.34
N GLY A 121 -1.67 19.16 5.99
CA GLY A 121 -0.90 19.61 4.83
C GLY A 121 -1.63 19.35 3.51
N ALA A 122 -2.16 18.14 3.32
CA ALA A 122 -2.95 17.80 2.14
C ALA A 122 -4.20 18.66 2.01
N MET A 123 -4.92 18.89 3.12
CA MET A 123 -6.09 19.79 3.14
C MET A 123 -5.74 21.23 2.75
N ARG A 124 -4.56 21.73 3.16
CA ARG A 124 -4.09 23.05 2.72
C ARG A 124 -3.75 23.07 1.23
N ALA A 125 -3.14 22.00 0.71
CA ALA A 125 -2.77 21.89 -0.70
C ALA A 125 -3.97 21.81 -1.63
N LEU A 126 -5.09 21.22 -1.18
CA LEU A 126 -6.36 21.23 -1.90
C LEU A 126 -6.94 22.64 -2.11
N GLY A 127 -6.65 23.58 -1.20
CA GLY A 127 -7.18 24.94 -1.24
C GLY A 127 -8.71 24.98 -1.20
N ASP A 128 -9.31 25.86 -2.00
CA ASP A 128 -10.77 26.04 -2.09
C ASP A 128 -11.45 25.04 -3.05
N GLY A 129 -10.73 24.00 -3.48
CA GLY A 129 -11.26 22.95 -4.35
C GLY A 129 -12.33 22.09 -3.69
N PRO A 130 -13.07 21.27 -4.46
CA PRO A 130 -14.06 20.36 -3.91
C PRO A 130 -13.39 19.33 -2.99
N VAL A 131 -13.88 19.24 -1.75
CA VAL A 131 -13.42 18.26 -0.77
C VAL A 131 -14.29 16.99 -0.87
N ASN A 132 -13.69 15.90 -1.32
CA ASN A 132 -14.28 14.57 -1.37
C ASN A 132 -13.18 13.50 -1.23
N GLU A 133 -13.57 12.23 -1.14
CA GLU A 133 -12.61 11.11 -0.97
C GLU A 133 -11.55 11.08 -2.07
N ALA A 134 -11.95 11.25 -3.33
CA ALA A 134 -11.02 11.20 -4.47
C ALA A 134 -10.04 12.39 -4.48
N SER A 135 -10.49 13.61 -4.16
CA SER A 135 -9.59 14.77 -4.12
C SER A 135 -8.61 14.68 -2.96
N VAL A 136 -9.06 14.22 -1.79
CA VAL A 136 -8.21 13.99 -0.62
C VAL A 136 -7.19 12.87 -0.89
N ALA A 137 -7.63 11.74 -1.44
CA ALA A 137 -6.76 10.62 -1.80
C ALA A 137 -5.71 11.04 -2.84
N GLY A 138 -6.09 11.80 -3.86
CA GLY A 138 -5.17 12.28 -4.90
C GLY A 138 -3.97 13.03 -4.31
N VAL A 139 -4.20 13.92 -3.34
CA VAL A 139 -3.10 14.66 -2.70
C VAL A 139 -2.35 13.80 -1.69
N LEU A 140 -3.05 12.93 -0.95
CA LEU A 140 -2.42 12.09 0.07
C LEU A 140 -1.58 10.96 -0.50
N TYR A 141 -1.86 10.44 -1.69
CA TYR A 141 -1.11 9.31 -2.23
C TYR A 141 -0.10 9.70 -3.29
N GLU A 142 -0.03 10.96 -3.69
CA GLU A 142 1.02 11.46 -4.58
C GLU A 142 2.43 11.03 -4.10
N PRO A 143 3.27 10.48 -5.00
CA PRO A 143 3.07 10.32 -6.44
C PRO A 143 2.43 8.98 -6.87
N ALA A 144 2.07 8.11 -5.93
CA ALA A 144 1.65 6.73 -6.21
C ALA A 144 0.32 6.58 -6.94
N ASP A 145 -0.50 7.63 -7.02
CA ASP A 145 -1.83 7.69 -7.66
C ASP A 145 -2.87 6.61 -7.31
N VAL A 146 -2.51 5.63 -6.45
CA VAL A 146 -3.36 4.59 -5.90
C VAL A 146 -3.19 4.45 -4.38
N GLU A 147 -4.25 4.01 -3.70
CA GLU A 147 -4.21 3.75 -2.26
C GLU A 147 -3.40 2.47 -1.94
N PRO A 148 -2.77 2.38 -0.76
CA PRO A 148 -2.11 1.16 -0.31
C PRO A 148 -3.08 -0.02 -0.22
N ASP A 149 -2.73 -1.14 -0.86
CA ASP A 149 -3.41 -2.42 -0.68
C ASP A 149 -2.95 -3.12 0.59
N LEU A 150 -1.68 -2.90 0.96
CA LEU A 150 -1.00 -3.54 2.07
C LEU A 150 -0.19 -2.51 2.85
N VAL A 151 -0.33 -2.50 4.18
CA VAL A 151 0.53 -1.78 5.10
C VAL A 151 1.34 -2.78 5.94
N LEU A 152 2.66 -2.75 5.79
CA LEU A 152 3.60 -3.48 6.63
C LEU A 152 4.03 -2.59 7.80
N ILE A 153 3.66 -2.95 9.02
CA ILE A 153 3.95 -2.19 10.24
C ILE A 153 5.07 -2.89 11.00
N LEU A 154 6.16 -2.17 11.23
CA LEU A 154 7.32 -2.67 11.98
C LEU A 154 7.21 -2.38 13.48
N GLY A 155 7.67 -3.32 14.28
CA GLY A 155 7.69 -3.23 15.73
C GLY A 155 6.53 -3.99 16.38
N PRO A 156 6.25 -3.72 17.67
CA PRO A 156 5.17 -4.41 18.38
C PRO A 156 3.79 -4.08 17.79
N ALA A 157 2.92 -5.08 17.72
CA ALA A 157 1.54 -4.94 17.22
C ALA A 157 0.57 -4.40 18.29
N ASP A 158 1.06 -3.65 19.28
CA ASP A 158 0.27 -3.16 20.41
C ASP A 158 -0.46 -1.83 20.10
N ARG A 159 0.01 -1.08 19.09
CA ARG A 159 -0.56 0.20 18.70
C ARG A 159 -0.38 0.50 17.22
N LEU A 160 -1.41 1.09 16.60
CA LEU A 160 -1.31 1.63 15.25
C LEU A 160 -0.40 2.89 15.22
N PRO A 161 0.53 2.98 14.25
CA PRO A 161 1.37 4.15 14.06
C PRO A 161 0.56 5.45 13.87
N PRO A 162 0.93 6.57 14.52
CA PRO A 162 0.31 7.87 14.30
C PRO A 162 0.44 8.41 12.87
N SER A 163 1.38 7.85 12.09
CA SER A 163 1.61 8.18 10.67
C SER A 163 0.54 7.62 9.73
N LEU A 164 -0.40 6.82 10.24
CA LEU A 164 -1.48 6.18 9.51
C LEU A 164 -2.82 6.77 9.98
N VAL A 165 -3.47 7.57 9.13
CA VAL A 165 -4.75 8.24 9.45
C VAL A 165 -5.80 7.96 8.38
N TRP A 166 -5.45 8.15 7.12
CA TRP A 166 -6.34 7.94 5.98
C TRP A 166 -6.10 6.56 5.34
N GLU A 167 -4.87 6.09 5.40
CA GLU A 167 -4.33 4.95 4.67
C GLU A 167 -4.85 3.59 5.18
N LEU A 168 -5.53 3.56 6.33
CA LEU A 168 -6.02 2.33 6.98
C LEU A 168 -7.42 1.91 6.54
N ALA A 169 -8.11 2.70 5.71
CA ALA A 169 -9.53 2.50 5.43
C ALA A 169 -9.83 1.13 4.78
N TYR A 170 -9.01 0.71 3.82
CA TYR A 170 -9.20 -0.54 3.06
C TYR A 170 -7.92 -1.37 2.86
N ALA A 171 -6.81 -0.94 3.45
CA ALA A 171 -5.55 -1.65 3.36
C ALA A 171 -5.51 -2.87 4.30
N GLU A 172 -4.91 -3.96 3.84
CA GLU A 172 -4.56 -5.08 4.70
C GLU A 172 -3.38 -4.71 5.60
N LEU A 173 -3.42 -5.14 6.86
CA LEU A 173 -2.35 -4.85 7.82
C LEU A 173 -1.55 -6.12 8.12
N VAL A 174 -0.23 -6.04 7.93
CA VAL A 174 0.73 -7.07 8.34
C VAL A 174 1.67 -6.44 9.37
N PHE A 175 1.87 -7.11 10.49
CA PHE A 175 2.79 -6.67 11.54
C PHE A 175 4.03 -7.55 11.53
N ALA A 176 5.20 -6.93 11.56
CA ALA A 176 6.47 -7.61 11.69
C ALA A 176 7.19 -7.13 12.95
N GLU A 177 7.52 -8.06 13.85
CA GLU A 177 8.31 -7.80 15.06
C GLU A 177 9.81 -7.59 14.72
N VAL A 178 10.07 -6.61 13.85
CA VAL A 178 11.39 -6.26 13.33
C VAL A 178 11.60 -4.77 13.56
N VAL A 179 12.80 -4.40 14.04
CA VAL A 179 13.17 -2.98 14.19
C VAL A 179 13.65 -2.42 12.86
N TRP A 180 13.54 -1.10 12.67
CA TRP A 180 13.96 -0.44 11.42
C TRP A 180 15.38 -0.77 10.96
N ALA A 181 16.32 -0.89 11.90
CA ALA A 181 17.71 -1.22 11.58
C ALA A 181 17.84 -2.60 10.91
N ASP A 182 16.99 -3.55 11.34
CA ASP A 182 17.00 -4.95 10.90
C ASP A 182 16.02 -5.24 9.76
N LEU A 183 15.28 -4.23 9.30
CA LEU A 183 14.39 -4.34 8.14
C LEU A 183 15.22 -4.72 6.89
N ARG A 184 14.88 -5.89 6.33
CA ARG A 184 15.40 -6.45 5.07
C ARG A 184 14.31 -6.70 4.03
N PRO A 185 14.64 -6.78 2.72
CA PRO A 185 13.68 -7.04 1.66
C PRO A 185 12.88 -8.34 1.82
N GLU A 186 13.42 -9.34 2.51
CA GLU A 186 12.70 -10.61 2.77
C GLU A 186 11.42 -10.38 3.59
N HIS A 187 11.40 -9.38 4.48
CA HIS A 187 10.17 -9.08 5.24
C HIS A 187 9.08 -8.46 4.37
N LEU A 188 9.46 -7.78 3.27
CA LEU A 188 8.49 -7.32 2.27
C LEU A 188 7.90 -8.53 1.52
N GLU A 189 8.73 -9.50 1.15
CA GLU A 189 8.27 -10.76 0.53
C GLU A 189 7.32 -11.52 1.46
N ASP A 190 7.69 -11.68 2.74
CA ASP A 190 6.84 -12.33 3.74
C ASP A 190 5.49 -11.63 3.87
N ALA A 191 5.48 -10.29 3.89
CA ALA A 191 4.25 -9.51 3.99
C ALA A 191 3.36 -9.62 2.74
N VAL A 192 3.95 -9.63 1.53
CA VAL A 192 3.22 -9.83 0.28
C VAL A 192 2.65 -11.26 0.20
N ALA A 193 3.40 -12.26 0.66
CA ALA A 193 2.93 -13.64 0.74
C ALA A 193 1.75 -13.77 1.73
N GLU A 194 1.82 -13.09 2.87
CA GLU A 194 0.71 -13.05 3.82
C GLU A 194 -0.53 -12.36 3.24
N TYR A 195 -0.34 -11.24 2.52
CA TYR A 195 -1.42 -10.56 1.79
C TYR A 195 -2.12 -11.48 0.79
N ALA A 196 -1.37 -12.24 0.00
CA ALA A 196 -1.92 -13.18 -0.98
C ALA A 196 -2.79 -14.28 -0.33
N GLY A 197 -2.51 -14.65 0.92
CA GLY A 197 -3.33 -15.62 1.66
C GLY A 197 -4.69 -15.09 2.12
N ARG A 198 -4.94 -13.77 2.06
CA ARG A 198 -6.15 -13.13 2.59
C ARG A 198 -7.22 -12.93 1.51
N ARG A 199 -8.50 -13.04 1.91
CA ARG A 199 -9.65 -12.73 1.04
C ARG A 199 -10.21 -11.35 1.38
N ARG A 200 -9.96 -10.36 0.52
CA ARG A 200 -10.49 -9.01 0.67
C ARG A 200 -11.98 -9.00 0.38
N ARG A 201 -12.76 -8.44 1.30
CA ARG A 201 -14.23 -8.37 1.17
C ARG A 201 -14.75 -6.98 0.81
N PHE A 202 -13.97 -5.90 1.01
CA PHE A 202 -14.38 -4.51 0.72
C PHE A 202 -15.82 -4.16 1.19
N GLY A 203 -16.26 -4.70 2.33
CA GLY A 203 -17.63 -4.52 2.85
C GLY A 203 -18.71 -5.41 2.21
N GLY A 204 -18.35 -6.28 1.27
CA GLY A 204 -19.22 -7.32 0.71
C GLY A 204 -19.45 -8.48 1.68
N LEU A 205 -20.67 -9.04 1.64
CA LEU A 205 -20.98 -10.30 2.32
C LEU A 205 -20.59 -11.45 1.41
N ASP A 206 -19.84 -12.43 1.93
CA ASP A 206 -19.61 -13.69 1.21
C ASP A 206 -20.97 -14.36 0.97
N ALA A 207 -21.20 -14.81 -0.27
CA ALA A 207 -22.42 -15.51 -0.69
C ALA A 207 -22.48 -16.96 -0.17
#